data_AF-G3AY12-F1
#
_entry.id   AF-G3AY12-F1
#
_cell.length_a   1.000
_cell.length_b   1.000
_cell.length_c   1.000
_cell.angle_alpha   90.00
_cell.angle_beta   90.00
_cell.angle_gamma   90.00
#
_symmetry.space_group_name_H-M   'P 1'
#
loop_
_entity.id
_entity.type
_entity.pdbx_description
1 polymer ?
#
loop_
_entity_poly.entity_id
_entity_poly.type
_entity_poly.pdbx_seq_one_letter_code
_entity_poly.pdbx_strand_id
1 'polypeptide(L)'
;MSSPKEFNFTSPGQALQAIAKDGSPGSPNNLSRSQSRAQSQSPDIAMDIDIPVPEVKPDQLEKLHQQELIPELFGVLHDLQSGILSAKDFDNQVGGIRLKLANIKQYLRDFPGITESVDTRVERIETLRVNNESKLEVMKTFKEKVEAHFK
;
A
#
# COMPACT_ATOMS: atom_id res chain seq x y z
N MET A 1 16.26 -29.72 -45.03
CA MET A 1 15.26 -28.71 -45.40
C MET A 1 14.31 -28.56 -44.22
N SER A 2 14.52 -27.54 -43.39
CA SER A 2 13.67 -27.21 -42.25
C SER A 2 13.12 -25.80 -42.47
N SER A 3 11.81 -25.70 -42.63
CA SER A 3 11.09 -24.42 -42.72
C SER A 3 10.76 -23.89 -41.31
N PRO A 4 10.78 -22.57 -41.08
CA PRO A 4 10.43 -21.97 -39.81
C PRO A 4 8.91 -21.84 -39.62
N LYS A 5 8.44 -22.04 -38.38
CA LYS A 5 7.05 -21.79 -37.96
C LYS A 5 6.90 -20.34 -37.53
N GLU A 6 6.05 -19.59 -38.24
CA GLU A 6 5.60 -18.25 -37.87
C GLU A 6 4.59 -18.34 -36.72
N PHE A 7 4.79 -17.51 -35.68
CA PHE A 7 3.83 -17.28 -34.61
C PHE A 7 3.19 -15.91 -34.82
N ASN A 8 1.92 -15.91 -35.22
CA ASN A 8 1.10 -14.70 -35.31
C ASN A 8 0.63 -14.27 -33.93
N PHE A 9 0.96 -13.03 -33.55
CA PHE A 9 0.41 -12.32 -32.40
C PHE A 9 -0.97 -11.76 -32.75
N THR A 10 -2.02 -12.19 -32.06
CA THR A 10 -3.35 -11.58 -32.14
C THR A 10 -3.65 -10.82 -30.86
N SER A 11 -3.89 -9.51 -31.02
CA SER A 11 -4.31 -8.55 -29.99
C SER A 11 -5.70 -8.87 -29.44
N PRO A 12 -5.96 -8.79 -28.12
CA PRO A 12 -7.30 -8.95 -27.57
C PRO A 12 -8.02 -7.59 -27.53
N GLY A 13 -8.50 -7.15 -28.70
CA GLY A 13 -9.51 -6.12 -28.83
C GLY A 13 -10.69 -6.71 -29.60
N GLN A 14 -11.88 -6.63 -29.00
CA GLN A 14 -13.20 -7.05 -29.52
C GLN A 14 -13.67 -8.46 -29.14
N ALA A 15 -14.49 -8.52 -28.10
CA ALA A 15 -15.57 -9.50 -27.98
C ALA A 15 -16.78 -8.80 -27.34
N LEU A 16 -17.71 -8.35 -28.20
CA LEU A 16 -19.05 -7.91 -27.82
C LEU A 16 -20.05 -9.03 -28.12
N GLN A 17 -21.06 -9.13 -27.26
CA GLN A 17 -22.40 -9.72 -27.43
C GLN A 17 -22.62 -11.23 -27.21
N ALA A 18 -23.26 -11.52 -26.07
CA ALA A 18 -24.41 -12.43 -25.94
C ALA A 18 -25.23 -12.02 -24.68
N ILE A 19 -26.47 -11.52 -24.78
CA ILE A 19 -27.78 -12.21 -24.58
C ILE A 19 -28.04 -12.55 -23.09
N ALA A 20 -29.12 -12.24 -22.36
CA ALA A 20 -30.49 -11.76 -22.61
C ALA A 20 -31.15 -11.27 -21.29
N LYS A 21 -32.23 -10.45 -21.43
CA LYS A 21 -33.57 -10.43 -20.76
C LYS A 21 -33.67 -10.97 -19.31
N ASP A 22 -34.40 -10.38 -18.35
CA ASP A 22 -35.74 -9.78 -18.38
C ASP A 22 -36.02 -9.15 -16.98
N GLY A 23 -36.89 -8.12 -16.87
CA GLY A 23 -37.38 -7.61 -15.56
C GLY A 23 -37.62 -6.09 -15.45
N SER A 24 -38.81 -5.65 -15.86
CA SER A 24 -39.37 -4.27 -15.80
C SER A 24 -39.94 -3.92 -14.39
N PRO A 25 -40.62 -2.78 -14.13
CA PRO A 25 -40.33 -1.34 -14.28
C PRO A 25 -40.49 -0.54 -12.95
N GLY A 26 -39.93 0.67 -12.87
CA GLY A 26 -40.24 1.62 -11.78
C GLY A 26 -39.77 3.05 -12.04
N SER A 27 -40.66 3.88 -12.59
CA SER A 27 -40.54 5.36 -12.66
C SER A 27 -41.01 6.01 -11.33
N PRO A 28 -41.02 7.36 -11.19
CA PRO A 28 -39.94 8.35 -11.25
C PRO A 28 -39.94 9.25 -9.98
N ASN A 29 -39.19 10.37 -10.01
CA ASN A 29 -39.29 11.57 -9.17
C ASN A 29 -38.67 11.58 -7.76
N ASN A 30 -37.64 12.42 -7.61
CA ASN A 30 -37.75 13.62 -6.78
C ASN A 30 -36.77 14.71 -7.25
N LEU A 31 -37.19 15.47 -8.27
CA LEU A 31 -36.71 16.84 -8.47
C LEU A 31 -37.57 17.75 -7.59
N SER A 32 -36.99 18.30 -6.53
CA SER A 32 -37.49 19.53 -5.94
C SER A 32 -36.43 20.25 -5.12
N ARG A 33 -36.28 21.52 -5.53
CA ARG A 33 -36.11 22.71 -4.68
C ARG A 33 -34.69 23.25 -4.51
N SER A 34 -34.29 23.97 -5.57
CA SER A 34 -33.83 25.36 -5.50
C SER A 34 -33.48 25.92 -4.11
N GLN A 35 -32.19 26.17 -3.89
CA GLN A 35 -31.73 27.43 -3.31
C GLN A 35 -30.50 27.93 -4.06
N SER A 36 -30.76 28.96 -4.86
CA SER A 36 -29.78 29.91 -5.37
C SER A 36 -29.06 30.60 -4.21
N ARG A 37 -27.75 30.40 -4.11
CA ARG A 37 -26.86 31.35 -3.44
C ARG A 37 -25.72 31.67 -4.40
N ALA A 38 -25.89 32.77 -5.13
CA ALA A 38 -24.80 33.46 -5.77
C ALA A 38 -23.83 33.94 -4.68
N GLN A 39 -22.70 33.25 -4.54
CA GLN A 39 -21.53 33.80 -3.88
C GLN A 39 -20.37 33.73 -4.87
N SER A 40 -19.78 34.91 -5.02
CA SER A 40 -18.74 35.30 -5.97
C SER A 40 -17.60 34.27 -6.02
N GLN A 41 -17.42 33.65 -7.19
CA GLN A 41 -16.25 32.82 -7.48
C GLN A 41 -15.11 33.75 -7.93
N SER A 42 -14.12 33.99 -7.07
CA SER A 42 -12.75 34.07 -7.56
C SER A 42 -12.35 32.65 -7.97
N PRO A 43 -11.70 32.44 -9.13
CA PRO A 43 -11.16 31.12 -9.44
C PRO A 43 -9.88 30.97 -8.62
N ASP A 44 -10.04 30.59 -7.35
CA ASP A 44 -8.98 29.93 -6.63
C ASP A 44 -8.90 28.53 -7.24
N ILE A 45 -7.98 28.37 -8.20
CA ILE A 45 -7.62 27.05 -8.71
C ILE A 45 -6.82 26.38 -7.58
N ALA A 46 -7.53 25.98 -6.54
CA ALA A 46 -7.06 24.92 -5.68
C ALA A 46 -7.05 23.67 -6.57
N MET A 47 -5.87 23.33 -7.10
CA MET A 47 -5.66 21.98 -7.57
C MET A 47 -5.89 21.10 -6.36
N ASP A 48 -7.03 20.42 -6.34
CA ASP A 48 -7.35 19.34 -5.42
C ASP A 48 -6.36 18.22 -5.74
N ILE A 49 -5.15 18.35 -5.19
CA ILE A 49 -4.21 17.26 -5.13
C ILE A 49 -4.85 16.37 -4.08
N ASP A 50 -5.51 15.30 -4.53
CA ASP A 50 -5.69 14.09 -3.75
C ASP A 50 -4.29 13.64 -3.33
N ILE A 51 -3.78 14.23 -2.26
CA ILE A 51 -2.62 13.73 -1.55
C ILE A 51 -3.18 12.48 -0.89
N PRO A 52 -2.81 11.27 -1.35
CA PRO A 52 -3.20 10.07 -0.63
C PRO A 52 -2.66 10.26 0.78
N VAL A 53 -3.57 10.49 1.73
CA VAL A 53 -3.25 10.49 3.15
C VAL A 53 -2.60 9.14 3.36
N PRO A 54 -1.32 9.08 3.77
CA PRO A 54 -0.67 7.81 3.98
C PRO A 54 -1.53 7.06 4.99
N GLU A 55 -2.16 5.97 4.54
CA GLU A 55 -2.86 5.06 5.44
C GLU A 55 -1.87 4.75 6.56
N VAL A 56 -2.20 5.22 7.76
CA VAL A 56 -1.41 4.95 8.95
C VAL A 56 -1.56 3.45 9.18
N LYS A 57 -0.65 2.68 8.57
CA LYS A 57 -0.59 1.25 8.78
C LYS A 57 -0.50 1.07 10.30
N PRO A 58 -1.36 0.22 10.90
CA PRO A 58 -1.31 -0.03 12.33
C PRO A 58 0.13 -0.40 12.69
N ASP A 59 0.64 0.20 13.76
CA ASP A 59 2.05 0.13 14.13
C ASP A 59 2.45 -1.34 14.23
N GLN A 60 3.20 -1.81 13.23
CA GLN A 60 3.62 -3.22 13.15
C GLN A 60 4.46 -3.60 14.36
N LEU A 61 5.10 -2.61 14.99
CA LEU A 61 5.80 -2.76 16.25
C LEU A 61 4.86 -3.09 17.41
N GLU A 62 3.69 -2.46 17.46
CA GLU A 62 2.67 -2.73 18.47
C GLU A 62 2.09 -4.14 18.30
N LYS A 63 1.82 -4.56 17.06
CA LYS A 63 1.41 -5.95 16.76
C LYS A 63 2.48 -6.97 17.13
N LEU A 64 3.76 -6.64 16.93
CA LEU A 64 4.89 -7.49 17.32
C LEU A 64 4.99 -7.61 18.84
N HIS A 65 4.84 -6.49 19.55
CA HIS A 65 4.88 -6.45 21.02
C HIS A 65 3.78 -7.30 21.67
N GLN A 66 2.61 -7.38 21.04
CA GLN A 66 1.48 -8.21 21.52
C GLN A 66 1.68 -9.72 21.29
N GLN A 67 2.70 -10.16 20.53
CA GLN A 67 2.94 -11.59 20.29
C GLN A 67 3.82 -12.20 21.40
N GLU A 68 3.18 -12.82 22.39
CA GLU A 68 3.88 -13.53 23.48
C GLU A 68 4.25 -14.96 23.08
N LEU A 69 5.44 -15.16 22.50
CA LEU A 69 5.92 -16.50 22.09
C LEU A 69 6.56 -17.29 23.25
N ILE A 70 7.33 -16.60 24.10
CA ILE A 70 8.15 -17.23 25.15
C ILE A 70 7.28 -17.91 26.21
N PRO A 71 6.24 -17.27 26.79
CA PRO A 71 5.42 -17.91 27.83
C PRO A 71 4.67 -19.14 27.30
N GLU A 72 4.17 -19.07 26.07
CA GLU A 72 3.45 -20.17 25.44
C GLU A 72 4.39 -21.36 25.15
N LEU A 73 5.60 -21.10 24.66
CA LEU A 73 6.62 -22.14 24.48
C LEU A 73 7.01 -22.77 25.83
N PHE A 74 7.15 -21.96 26.88
CA PHE A 74 7.46 -22.46 28.21
C PHE A 74 6.36 -23.36 28.75
N GLY A 75 5.09 -22.97 28.59
CA GLY A 75 3.94 -23.79 28.97
C GLY A 75 3.94 -25.15 28.28
N VAL A 76 4.13 -25.17 26.96
CA VAL A 76 4.17 -26.42 26.18
C VAL A 76 5.35 -27.32 26.62
N LEU A 77 6.52 -26.75 26.89
CA LEU A 77 7.68 -27.51 27.37
C LEU A 77 7.46 -28.07 28.79
N HIS A 78 6.85 -27.28 29.67
CA HIS A 78 6.52 -27.69 31.03
C HIS A 78 5.48 -28.82 31.03
N ASP A 79 4.44 -28.73 30.21
CA ASP A 79 3.39 -29.74 30.09
C ASP A 79 3.90 -31.05 29.47
N LEU A 80 4.87 -30.94 28.55
CA LEU A 80 5.60 -32.10 28.02
C LEU A 80 6.49 -32.75 29.09
N GLN A 81 7.24 -31.95 29.85
CA GLN A 81 8.14 -32.45 30.90
C GLN A 81 7.39 -33.09 32.06
N SER A 82 6.24 -32.52 32.44
CA SER A 82 5.36 -33.05 33.50
C SER A 82 4.54 -34.27 33.06
N GLY A 83 4.61 -34.66 31.78
CA GLY A 83 3.89 -35.80 31.24
C GLY A 83 2.38 -35.57 31.07
N ILE A 84 1.91 -34.33 31.24
CA ILE A 84 0.53 -33.92 31.01
C ILE A 84 0.23 -33.97 29.50
N LEU A 85 1.22 -33.61 28.68
CA LEU A 85 1.12 -33.60 27.23
C LEU A 85 1.81 -34.83 26.63
N SER A 86 1.07 -35.58 25.80
CA SER A 86 1.69 -36.67 25.03
C SER A 86 2.51 -36.11 23.87
N ALA A 87 3.53 -36.85 23.43
CA ALA A 87 4.31 -36.48 22.24
C ALA A 87 3.45 -36.33 20.97
N LYS A 88 2.28 -36.98 20.92
CA LYS A 88 1.32 -36.86 19.81
C LYS A 88 0.57 -35.51 19.85
N ASP A 89 0.29 -34.99 21.04
CA ASP A 89 -0.43 -33.73 21.23
C ASP A 89 0.49 -32.51 21.20
N PHE A 90 1.79 -32.74 21.42
CA PHE A 90 2.84 -31.72 21.29
C PHE A 90 2.83 -31.05 19.92
N ASP A 91 2.72 -31.82 18.82
CA ASP A 91 2.79 -31.24 17.48
C ASP A 91 1.60 -30.31 17.18
N ASN A 92 0.42 -30.61 17.75
CA ASN A 92 -0.76 -29.73 17.69
C ASN A 92 -0.54 -28.42 18.48
N GLN A 93 -0.03 -28.52 19.71
CA GLN A 93 0.26 -27.36 20.58
C GLN A 93 1.34 -26.46 19.96
N VAL A 94 2.37 -27.05 19.35
CA VAL A 94 3.44 -26.32 18.67
C VAL A 94 2.99 -25.70 17.35
N GLY A 95 1.91 -26.20 16.73
CA GLY A 95 1.31 -25.61 15.52
C GLY A 95 0.96 -24.12 15.69
N GLY A 96 0.38 -23.75 16.84
CA GLY A 96 0.09 -22.36 17.18
C GLY A 96 1.35 -21.49 17.30
N ILE A 97 2.39 -22.03 17.95
CA ILE A 97 3.70 -21.38 18.09
C ILE A 97 4.34 -21.15 16.70
N ARG A 98 4.27 -22.15 15.80
CA ARG A 98 4.76 -22.04 14.42
C ARG A 98 4.05 -20.93 13.65
N LEU A 99 2.72 -20.82 13.80
CA LEU A 99 1.93 -19.77 13.17
C LEU A 99 2.31 -18.37 13.70
N LYS A 100 2.42 -18.20 15.02
CA LYS A 100 2.88 -16.94 15.61
C LYS A 100 4.27 -16.56 15.12
N LEU A 101 5.19 -17.52 15.03
CA LEU A 101 6.53 -17.29 14.49
C LEU A 101 6.51 -16.86 13.02
N ALA A 102 5.63 -17.45 12.21
CA ALA A 102 5.42 -17.04 10.82
C ALA A 102 4.90 -15.60 10.74
N ASN A 103 3.94 -15.23 11.59
CA ASN A 103 3.40 -13.88 11.66
C ASN A 103 4.45 -12.85 12.12
N ILE A 104 5.26 -13.17 13.13
CA ILE A 104 6.38 -12.33 13.59
C ILE A 104 7.37 -12.07 12.44
N LYS A 105 7.75 -13.12 11.70
CA LYS A 105 8.64 -12.98 10.54
C LYS A 105 8.03 -12.09 9.47
N GLN A 106 6.72 -12.20 9.24
CA GLN A 106 6.02 -11.35 8.28
C GLN A 106 6.01 -9.89 8.72
N TYR A 107 5.67 -9.60 9.98
CA TYR A 107 5.69 -8.24 10.52
C TYR A 107 7.07 -7.60 10.48
N LEU A 108 8.13 -8.37 10.76
CA LEU A 108 9.51 -7.88 10.63
C LEU A 108 9.86 -7.56 9.17
N ARG A 109 9.43 -8.37 8.21
CA ARG A 109 9.69 -8.08 6.78
C ARG A 109 8.95 -6.84 6.28
N ASP A 110 7.73 -6.64 6.76
CA ASP A 110 6.91 -5.51 6.35
C ASP A 110 7.31 -4.20 7.03
N PHE A 111 8.24 -4.26 8.01
CA PHE A 111 8.76 -3.09 8.72
C PHE A 111 9.68 -2.28 7.81
N PRO A 112 9.27 -1.06 7.41
CA PRO A 112 10.05 -0.25 6.47
C PRO A 112 11.38 0.15 7.10
N GLY A 113 12.47 -0.14 6.39
CA GLY A 113 13.82 0.26 6.80
C GLY A 113 14.43 -0.57 7.93
N ILE A 114 13.85 -1.73 8.32
CA ILE A 114 14.49 -2.64 9.29
C ILE A 114 15.74 -3.32 8.72
N THR A 115 15.76 -3.51 7.40
CA THR A 115 16.90 -4.09 6.66
C THR A 115 17.87 -3.03 6.17
N GLU A 116 17.54 -1.75 6.36
CA GLU A 116 18.36 -0.63 5.96
C GLU A 116 19.32 -0.25 7.10
N SER A 117 20.60 -0.03 6.78
CA SER A 117 21.54 0.51 7.77
C SER A 117 21.32 2.01 7.97
N VAL A 118 21.78 2.53 9.12
CA VAL A 118 21.70 3.98 9.38
C VAL A 118 22.49 4.75 8.33
N ASP A 119 23.65 4.25 7.93
CA ASP A 119 24.54 4.91 6.95
C ASP A 119 23.87 5.05 5.58
N THR A 120 23.21 4.00 5.08
CA THR A 120 22.52 4.06 3.78
C THR A 120 21.32 5.00 3.82
N ARG A 121 20.67 5.13 4.97
CA ARG A 121 19.60 6.13 5.17
C ARG A 121 20.15 7.55 5.12
N VAL A 122 21.30 7.81 5.78
CA VAL A 122 21.97 9.11 5.76
C VAL A 122 22.38 9.49 4.34
N GLU A 123 22.97 8.56 3.59
CA GLU A 123 23.36 8.77 2.19
C GLU A 123 22.16 9.12 1.30
N ARG A 124 21.02 8.43 1.49
CA ARG A 124 19.79 8.73 0.76
C ARG A 124 19.26 10.12 1.09
N ILE A 125 19.27 10.52 2.36
CA ILE A 125 18.84 11.86 2.80
C ILE A 125 19.70 12.92 2.12
N GLU A 126 21.02 12.75 2.11
CA GLU A 126 21.92 13.73 1.49
C GLU A 126 21.71 13.81 -0.02
N THR A 127 21.55 12.66 -0.69
CA THR A 127 21.24 12.61 -2.12
C THR A 127 19.93 13.33 -2.45
N LEU A 128 18.88 13.13 -1.63
CA LEU A 128 17.60 13.82 -1.80
C LEU A 128 17.73 15.32 -1.56
N ARG A 129 18.52 15.73 -0.55
CA ARG A 129 18.80 17.14 -0.25
C ARG A 129 19.45 17.84 -1.45
N VAL A 130 20.55 17.29 -1.96
CA VAL A 130 21.28 17.82 -3.12
C VAL A 130 20.36 17.92 -4.35
N ASN A 131 19.56 16.88 -4.62
CA ASN A 131 18.63 16.88 -5.74
C ASN A 131 17.55 17.96 -5.60
N ASN A 132 17.00 18.15 -4.40
CA ASN A 132 16.00 19.19 -4.16
C ASN A 132 16.59 20.59 -4.33
N GLU A 133 17.81 20.81 -3.83
CA GLU A 133 18.52 22.08 -3.97
C GLU A 133 18.80 22.40 -5.45
N SER A 134 19.26 21.41 -6.22
CA SER A 134 19.46 21.55 -7.67
C SER A 134 18.16 21.89 -8.41
N LYS A 135 17.07 21.18 -8.12
CA LYS A 135 15.75 21.45 -8.73
C LYS A 135 15.24 22.84 -8.37
N LEU A 136 15.40 23.26 -7.10
CA LEU A 136 15.02 24.59 -6.64
C LEU A 136 15.78 25.67 -7.42
N GLU A 137 17.08 25.49 -7.63
CA GLU A 137 17.91 26.45 -8.36
C GLU A 137 17.50 26.58 -9.83
N VAL A 138 17.21 25.45 -10.49
CA VAL A 138 16.66 25.44 -11.85
C VAL A 138 15.34 26.18 -11.90
N MET A 139 14.44 25.95 -10.94
CA MET A 139 13.14 26.64 -10.90
C MET A 139 13.30 28.14 -10.65
N LYS A 140 14.23 28.57 -9.80
CA LYS A 140 14.55 29.99 -9.59
C LYS A 140 15.08 30.63 -10.87
N THR A 141 16.07 30.01 -11.50
CA THR A 141 16.64 30.48 -12.77
C THR A 141 15.57 30.59 -13.86
N PHE A 142 14.68 29.60 -13.93
CA PHE A 142 13.57 29.62 -14.87
C PHE A 142 12.60 30.77 -14.59
N LYS A 143 12.22 30.96 -13.31
CA LYS A 143 11.35 32.06 -12.87
C LYS A 143 11.95 33.42 -13.24
N GLU A 144 13.22 33.64 -12.95
CA GLU A 144 13.93 34.89 -13.25
C GLU A 144 13.96 35.18 -14.77
N LYS A 145 14.21 34.16 -15.60
CA LYS A 145 14.19 34.29 -17.06
C LYS A 145 12.80 34.66 -17.59
N VAL A 146 11.76 34.04 -17.05
CA VAL A 146 10.37 34.36 -17.40
C VAL A 146 10.07 35.80 -17.01
N GLU A 147 10.34 36.21 -15.77
CA GLU A 147 10.09 37.58 -15.31
C GLU A 147 10.88 38.63 -16.10
N ALA A 148 12.10 38.32 -16.53
CA ALA A 148 12.91 39.20 -17.38
C ALA A 148 12.39 39.32 -18.82
N HIS A 149 11.71 38.29 -19.36
CA HIS A 149 11.14 38.31 -20.71
C HIS A 149 9.78 39.03 -20.76
N PHE A 150 9.08 39.15 -19.63
CA PHE A 150 7.78 39.81 -19.53
C PHE A 150 7.83 41.22 -18.88
N LYS A 151 9.03 41.74 -18.63
CA LYS A 151 9.30 43.15 -18.27
C LYS A 151 9.77 43.94 -19.48
#